data_AF-A0AAV7XPY7-F1
#
_entry.id   AF-A0AAV7XPY7-F1
#
_cell.length_a   1.000
_cell.length_b   1.000
_cell.length_c   1.000
_cell.angle_alpha   90.00
_cell.angle_beta   90.00
_cell.angle_gamma   90.00
#
_symmetry.space_group_name_H-M   'P 1'
#
loop_
_entity.id
_entity.type
_entity.pdbx_description
1 polymer ?
#
loop_
_entity_poly.entity_id
_entity_poly.type
_entity_poly.pdbx_seq_one_letter_code
_entity_poly.pdbx_strand_id
1 'polypeptide(L)'
;MSASVAKLAKPQLRGHFNDYLNKTFIIASVAAAASGVAYYFGVLVAHRNRREEKFKNYNADKEFERLRDLGFFWSVGPKDPSKALYNFKGEMP
;
A
#
# COMPACT_ATOMS: atom_id res chain seq x y z
N MET A 1 -47.36 27.47 -38.26
CA MET A 1 -45.93 27.60 -37.90
C MET A 1 -45.14 26.61 -38.72
N SER A 2 -44.29 27.08 -39.65
CA SER A 2 -43.47 26.22 -40.51
C SER A 2 -42.22 25.79 -39.74
N ALA A 3 -42.10 24.51 -39.43
CA ALA A 3 -40.92 23.94 -38.79
C ALA A 3 -39.77 23.90 -39.80
N SER A 4 -38.77 24.75 -39.62
CA SER A 4 -37.47 24.66 -40.30
C SER A 4 -36.88 23.28 -40.03
N VAL A 5 -36.88 22.39 -41.02
CA VAL A 5 -36.16 21.12 -40.94
C VAL A 5 -34.67 21.44 -40.91
N ALA A 6 -34.06 21.38 -39.73
CA ALA A 6 -32.63 21.61 -39.56
C ALA A 6 -31.85 20.62 -40.42
N LYS A 7 -31.14 21.12 -41.44
CA LYS A 7 -30.21 20.29 -42.22
C LYS A 7 -29.02 19.93 -41.33
N LEU A 8 -28.91 18.66 -40.98
CA LEU A 8 -27.78 18.14 -40.22
C LEU A 8 -26.52 18.20 -41.10
N ALA A 9 -25.50 18.90 -40.63
CA ALA A 9 -24.22 18.95 -41.32
C ALA A 9 -23.58 17.54 -41.36
N LYS A 10 -22.92 17.19 -42.48
CA LYS A 10 -22.32 15.87 -42.63
C LYS A 10 -21.20 15.70 -41.58
N PRO A 11 -21.30 14.69 -40.70
CA PRO A 11 -20.27 14.45 -39.71
C PRO A 11 -18.98 13.96 -40.37
N GLN A 12 -17.85 14.04 -39.65
CA GLN A 12 -16.61 13.42 -40.08
C GLN A 12 -16.85 11.90 -40.25
N LEU A 13 -16.56 11.35 -41.44
CA LEU A 13 -16.80 9.92 -41.76
C LEU A 13 -15.51 9.10 -41.87
N ARG A 14 -14.33 9.74 -41.76
CA ARG A 14 -13.02 9.10 -41.92
C ARG A 14 -12.07 9.61 -40.84
N GLY A 15 -11.07 8.81 -40.48
CA GLY A 15 -10.03 9.22 -39.52
C GLY A 15 -10.35 8.97 -38.04
N HIS A 16 -11.56 8.49 -37.71
CA HIS A 16 -11.98 8.21 -36.32
C HIS A 16 -11.03 7.29 -35.56
N PHE A 17 -10.43 6.32 -36.24
CA PHE A 17 -9.49 5.40 -35.61
C PHE A 17 -8.23 6.11 -35.12
N ASN A 18 -7.61 6.95 -35.96
CA ASN A 18 -6.41 7.69 -35.59
C ASN A 18 -6.71 8.72 -34.50
N ASP A 19 -7.85 9.41 -34.59
CA ASP A 19 -8.28 10.37 -33.55
C ASP A 19 -8.53 9.67 -32.21
N TYR A 20 -9.16 8.50 -32.22
CA TYR A 20 -9.39 7.71 -31.03
C TYR A 20 -8.10 7.14 -30.44
N LEU A 21 -7.19 6.65 -31.29
CA LEU A 21 -5.91 6.10 -30.89
C LEU A 21 -5.06 7.17 -30.19
N ASN A 22 -4.95 8.36 -30.77
CA ASN A 22 -4.18 9.46 -30.20
C ASN A 22 -4.75 9.91 -28.85
N LYS A 23 -6.08 10.01 -28.73
CA LYS A 23 -6.74 10.34 -27.45
C LYS A 23 -6.49 9.28 -26.39
N THR A 24 -6.69 8.01 -26.74
CA THR A 24 -6.54 6.90 -25.79
C THR A 24 -5.07 6.75 -25.37
N PHE A 25 -4.13 6.96 -26.29
CA PHE A 25 -2.70 6.92 -26.00
C PHE A 25 -2.30 7.99 -24.98
N ILE A 26 -2.72 9.24 -25.17
CA ILE A 26 -2.46 10.33 -24.22
C ILE A 26 -3.05 10.01 -22.84
N ILE A 27 -4.30 9.55 -22.80
CA ILE A 27 -4.98 9.18 -21.56
C ILE A 27 -4.22 8.04 -20.86
N ALA A 28 -3.82 7.00 -21.61
CA ALA A 28 -3.11 5.85 -21.07
C ALA A 28 -1.73 6.26 -20.51
N SER A 29 -0.99 7.12 -21.21
CA SER A 29 0.31 7.61 -20.73
C SER A 29 0.18 8.40 -19.43
N VAL A 30 -0.83 9.28 -19.32
CA VAL A 30 -1.09 10.04 -18.10
C VAL A 30 -1.52 9.12 -16.96
N ALA A 31 -2.42 8.16 -17.23
CA ALA A 31 -2.86 7.18 -16.24
C ALA A 31 -1.70 6.30 -15.74
N ALA A 32 -0.79 5.89 -16.62
CA ALA A 32 0.39 5.11 -16.26
C ALA A 32 1.33 5.90 -15.34
N ALA A 33 1.62 7.17 -15.71
CA ALA A 33 2.45 8.05 -14.89
C ALA A 33 1.82 8.29 -13.50
N ALA A 34 0.52 8.59 -13.46
CA ALA A 34 -0.21 8.78 -12.21
C ALA A 34 -0.20 7.51 -11.33
N SER A 35 -0.36 6.34 -11.93
CA SER A 35 -0.33 5.06 -11.20
C SER A 35 1.04 4.78 -10.60
N GLY A 36 2.12 5.07 -11.34
CA GLY A 36 3.49 4.93 -10.82
C GLY A 36 3.75 5.85 -9.62
N VAL A 37 3.31 7.11 -9.70
CA VAL A 37 3.41 8.08 -8.61
C VAL A 37 2.60 7.63 -7.39
N ALA A 38 1.35 7.19 -7.60
CA ALA A 38 0.48 6.69 -6.55
C ALA A 38 1.09 5.50 -5.80
N TYR A 39 1.69 4.55 -6.53
CA TYR A 39 2.35 3.39 -5.93
C TYR A 39 3.61 3.80 -5.14
N TYR A 40 4.42 4.70 -5.70
CA TYR A 40 5.63 5.17 -5.02
C TYR A 40 5.33 5.82 -3.68
N PHE A 41 4.39 6.78 -3.65
CA PHE A 41 4.05 7.47 -2.40
C PHE A 41 3.20 6.61 -1.46
N GLY A 42 2.22 5.87 -1.98
CA GLY A 42 1.30 5.08 -1.19
C GLY A 42 1.93 3.84 -0.54
N VAL A 43 2.87 3.20 -1.24
CA VAL A 43 3.47 1.94 -0.79
C VAL A 43 4.92 2.16 -0.38
N LEU A 44 5.79 2.53 -1.32
CA LEU A 44 7.24 2.53 -1.09
C LEU A 44 7.66 3.55 -0.02
N VAL A 45 7.19 4.79 -0.12
CA VAL A 45 7.50 5.84 0.86
C VAL A 45 6.85 5.53 2.21
N ALA A 46 5.60 5.06 2.22
CA ALA A 46 4.92 4.67 3.46
C ALA A 46 5.68 3.55 4.20
N HIS A 47 6.14 2.52 3.48
CA HIS A 47 6.96 1.46 4.06
C HIS A 47 8.30 1.97 4.59
N ARG A 48 8.97 2.86 3.85
CA ARG A 48 10.23 3.47 4.30
C ARG A 48 10.02 4.26 5.60
N ASN A 49 9.03 5.15 5.63
CA ASN A 49 8.75 6.00 6.78
C ASN A 49 8.35 5.16 8.01
N ARG A 50 7.49 4.13 7.85
CA ARG A 50 7.14 3.22 8.95
C ARG A 50 8.36 2.51 9.54
N ARG A 51 9.31 2.09 8.71
CA ARG A 51 10.57 1.48 9.19
C ARG A 51 11.36 2.50 10.00
N GLU A 52 11.56 3.70 9.48
CA GLU A 52 12.31 4.76 10.17
C GLU A 52 11.65 5.16 11.50
N GLU A 53 10.34 5.37 11.51
CA GLU A 53 9.57 5.69 12.73
C GLU A 53 9.69 4.60 13.79
N LYS A 54 9.65 3.33 13.37
CA LYS A 54 9.85 2.19 14.28
C LYS A 54 11.22 2.28 14.96
N PHE A 55 12.29 2.58 14.22
CA PHE A 55 13.66 2.64 14.76
C PHE A 55 13.98 3.93 15.52
N LYS A 56 13.32 5.06 15.24
CA LYS A 56 13.55 6.33 15.95
C LYS A 56 13.23 6.26 17.45
N ASN A 57 12.19 5.53 17.81
CA ASN A 57 11.75 5.36 19.21
C ASN A 57 12.03 3.95 19.75
N TYR A 58 12.83 3.15 19.03
CA TYR A 58 13.07 1.76 19.41
C TYR A 58 14.04 1.69 20.59
N ASN A 59 13.57 1.12 21.70
CA ASN A 59 14.42 0.74 22.82
C ASN A 59 14.51 -0.79 22.87
N ALA A 60 15.68 -1.32 22.52
CA ALA A 60 15.93 -2.75 22.42
C ALA A 60 15.77 -3.46 23.77
N ASP A 61 16.19 -2.83 24.87
CA ASP A 61 16.14 -3.42 26.20
C ASP A 61 14.69 -3.58 26.69
N LYS A 62 13.84 -2.59 26.43
CA LYS A 62 12.41 -2.67 26.79
C LYS A 62 11.66 -3.74 26.00
N GLU A 63 11.93 -3.88 24.70
CA GLU A 63 11.30 -4.91 23.88
C GLU A 63 11.83 -6.30 24.26
N PHE A 64 13.12 -6.40 24.62
CA PHE A 64 13.71 -7.63 25.16
C PHE A 64 13.05 -8.03 26.48
N GLU A 65 12.88 -7.11 27.44
CA GLU A 65 12.19 -7.39 28.70
C GLU A 65 10.76 -7.87 28.46
N ARG A 66 10.02 -7.22 27.55
CA ARG A 66 8.66 -7.65 27.16
C ARG A 66 8.66 -9.07 26.58
N LEU A 67 9.56 -9.38 25.65
CA LEU A 67 9.64 -10.70 25.01
C LEU A 67 10.12 -11.79 25.97
N ARG A 68 10.99 -11.42 26.92
CA ARG A 68 11.44 -12.29 28.00
C ARG A 68 10.29 -12.62 28.93
N ASP A 69 9.49 -11.63 29.34
CA ASP A 69 8.33 -11.85 30.21
C ASP A 69 7.24 -12.70 29.52
N LEU A 70 7.13 -12.62 28.20
CA LEU A 70 6.28 -13.50 27.40
C LEU A 70 6.79 -14.95 27.29
N GLY A 71 8.04 -15.22 27.71
CA GLY A 71 8.67 -16.54 27.61
C GLY A 71 9.13 -16.90 26.19
N PHE A 72 9.36 -15.91 25.32
CA PHE A 72 9.72 -16.15 23.92
C PHE A 72 11.13 -16.75 23.73
N PHE A 73 12.07 -16.43 24.63
CA PHE A 73 13.47 -16.82 24.48
C PHE A 73 13.78 -18.19 25.09
N TRP A 74 14.49 -19.01 24.33
CA TRP A 74 15.06 -20.28 24.82
C TRP A 74 16.40 -20.11 25.52
N SER A 75 17.08 -18.98 25.38
CA SER A 75 18.36 -18.73 26.06
C SER A 75 18.20 -18.08 27.43
N VAL A 76 17.05 -17.45 27.69
CA VAL A 76 16.79 -16.65 28.90
C VAL A 76 15.37 -16.91 29.37
N GLY A 77 15.22 -17.45 30.59
CA GLY A 77 13.92 -17.70 31.19
C GLY A 77 13.14 -16.41 31.52
N PRO A 78 11.80 -16.49 31.57
CA PRO A 78 10.94 -15.37 31.95
C PRO A 78 11.27 -14.88 33.36
N LYS A 79 11.13 -13.57 33.60
CA LYS A 79 11.40 -12.96 34.91
C LYS A 79 10.35 -13.38 35.94
N ASP A 80 9.12 -13.59 35.50
CA ASP A 80 8.00 -14.10 36.29
C ASP A 80 7.39 -15.32 35.57
N PRO A 81 7.69 -16.56 36.00
CA PRO A 81 7.28 -17.78 35.30
C PRO A 81 5.77 -18.04 35.37
N SER A 82 5.03 -17.33 36.24
CA SER A 82 3.58 -17.46 36.38
C SER A 82 2.78 -16.75 35.28
N LYS A 83 3.40 -15.80 34.57
CA LYS A 83 2.76 -14.97 33.52
C LYS A 83 3.26 -15.30 32.11
N ALA A 84 4.19 -16.24 32.00
CA ALA A 84 4.72 -16.67 30.72
C ALA A 84 3.66 -17.46 29.95
N LEU A 85 3.36 -17.02 28.72
CA LEU A 85 2.44 -17.75 27.82
C LEU A 85 3.08 -19.05 27.30
N TYR A 86 4.41 -19.10 27.25
CA TYR A 86 5.18 -20.26 26.86
C TYR A 86 6.13 -20.65 27.99
N ASN A 87 5.98 -21.87 28.49
CA ASN A 87 6.87 -22.43 29.47
C ASN A 87 8.01 -23.18 28.77
N PHE A 88 9.23 -23.09 29.32
CA PHE A 88 10.46 -23.63 28.72
C PHE A 88 10.41 -25.15 28.46
N LYS A 89 9.44 -25.85 29.06
CA LYS A 89 9.16 -27.28 28.86
C LYS A 89 8.23 -27.62 27.69
N GLY A 90 7.68 -26.65 26.96
CA GLY A 90 6.75 -26.92 25.85
C GLY A 90 5.36 -27.39 26.27
N GLU A 91 5.03 -27.30 27.56
CA GLU A 91 3.69 -27.55 28.07
C GLU A 91 2.99 -26.19 28.24
N MET A 92 1.88 -25.99 27.51
CA MET A 92 0.96 -24.89 27.81
C MET A 92 0.42 -25.06 29.24
N PRO A 93 0.12 -23.97 29.97
CA PRO A 93 -0.49 -24.06 31.29
C PRO A 93 -1.83 -24.80 31.27
#